data_AF-A0A7V2JNW6-F1
#
_entry.id   AF-A0A7V2JNW6-F1
#
_cell.length_a   1.000
_cell.length_b   1.000
_cell.length_c   1.000
_cell.angle_alpha   90.00
_cell.angle_beta   90.00
_cell.angle_gamma   90.00
#
_symmetry.space_group_name_H-M   'P 1'
#
loop_
_entity.id
_entity.type
_entity.pdbx_description
1 polymer ?
#
loop_
_entity_poly.entity_id
_entity_poly.type
_entity_poly.pdbx_seq_one_letter_code
_entity_poly.pdbx_strand_id
1 'polypeptide(L)'
;LDDFGSGFSTYNFLIQFEPQYLKIEGAFVLRMLRNEADRKIVEHIHELGQSFGMTTIAESVEDENSRKMLQKIGIHCGQGILFGGAQLIPTNASNDPVKALSR
;
A
#
# COMPACT_ATOMS: atom_id res chain seq x y z
N LEU A 1 8.67 -1.37 4.76
CA LEU A 1 8.82 -2.40 3.72
C LEU A 1 7.66 -2.26 2.75
N ASP A 2 7.97 -2.21 1.46
CA ASP A 2 7.01 -1.91 0.39
C ASP A 2 6.41 -3.18 -0.25
N ASP A 3 5.24 -3.05 -0.88
CA ASP A 3 4.56 -4.10 -1.65
C ASP A 3 4.52 -5.47 -0.94
N PHE A 4 4.25 -5.51 0.37
CA PHE A 4 4.29 -6.76 1.12
C PHE A 4 3.16 -7.69 0.69
N GLY A 5 3.54 -8.92 0.34
CA GLY A 5 2.64 -9.90 -0.28
C GLY A 5 2.70 -9.94 -1.81
N SER A 6 3.38 -8.98 -2.47
CA SER A 6 3.89 -9.21 -3.83
C SER A 6 4.95 -10.30 -3.74
N GLY A 7 5.02 -11.24 -4.69
CA GLY A 7 5.86 -12.45 -4.59
C GLY A 7 7.38 -12.22 -4.38
N PHE A 8 7.84 -10.98 -4.34
CA PHE A 8 9.20 -10.56 -4.03
C PHE A 8 9.42 -10.22 -2.56
N SER A 9 8.39 -9.75 -1.85
CA SER A 9 8.48 -9.36 -0.45
C SER A 9 8.28 -10.57 0.47
N THR A 10 9.35 -11.00 1.14
CA THR A 10 9.34 -12.17 2.03
C THR A 10 9.49 -11.78 3.50
N TYR A 11 9.11 -12.68 4.41
CA TYR A 11 9.32 -12.53 5.86
C TYR A 11 10.78 -12.24 6.23
N ASN A 12 11.74 -12.74 5.44
CA ASN A 12 13.17 -12.51 5.70
C ASN A 12 13.52 -11.01 5.68
N PHE A 13 12.83 -10.21 4.86
CA PHE A 13 13.03 -8.76 4.84
C PHE A 13 12.50 -8.07 6.10
N LEU A 14 11.46 -8.60 6.75
CA LEU A 14 10.99 -8.06 8.03
C LEU A 14 12.04 -8.23 9.11
N ILE A 15 12.67 -9.41 9.16
CA ILE A 15 13.73 -9.71 10.13
C ILE A 15 14.98 -8.87 9.84
N GLN A 16 15.38 -8.77 8.58
CA GLN A 16 16.63 -8.09 8.22
C GLN A 16 16.56 -6.56 8.38
N PHE A 17 15.43 -5.95 8.05
CA PHE A 17 15.31 -4.50 8.01
C PHE A 17 14.57 -3.88 9.19
N GLU A 18 13.86 -4.68 9.99
CA GLU A 18 13.07 -4.22 11.16
C GLU A 18 12.26 -2.94 10.86
N PRO A 19 11.41 -2.95 9.81
CA PRO A 19 10.79 -1.72 9.32
C PRO A 19 9.73 -1.21 10.30
N GLN A 20 9.65 0.11 10.46
CA GLN A 20 8.56 0.74 11.24
C GLN A 20 7.20 0.71 10.52
N TYR A 21 7.22 0.65 9.18
CA TYR A 21 6.03 0.66 8.33
C TYR A 21 5.99 -0.56 7.42
N LEU A 22 4.81 -1.17 7.30
CA LEU A 22 4.55 -2.29 6.42
C LEU A 22 3.44 -1.92 5.43
N LYS A 23 3.78 -1.76 4.15
CA LYS A 23 2.79 -1.47 3.11
C LYS A 23 2.22 -2.78 2.56
N ILE A 24 0.90 -2.87 2.53
CA ILE A 24 0.13 -4.02 2.03
C ILE A 24 -0.13 -3.80 0.56
N GLU A 25 0.27 -4.78 -0.26
CA GLU A 25 0.14 -4.65 -1.70
C GLU A 25 -1.33 -4.43 -2.14
N GLY A 26 -1.51 -3.39 -2.97
CA GLY A 26 -2.77 -2.87 -3.46
C GLY A 26 -3.61 -3.88 -4.23
N ALA A 27 -3.00 -4.85 -4.92
CA ALA A 27 -3.74 -5.93 -5.57
C ALA A 27 -4.67 -6.69 -4.61
N PHE A 28 -4.27 -6.91 -3.35
CA PHE A 28 -5.14 -7.52 -2.34
C PHE A 28 -6.24 -6.55 -1.91
N VAL A 29 -5.89 -5.28 -1.68
CA VAL A 29 -6.83 -4.22 -1.26
C VAL A 29 -7.94 -4.01 -2.30
N LEU A 30 -7.61 -3.99 -3.58
CA LEU A 30 -8.56 -3.82 -4.68
C LEU A 30 -9.60 -4.97 -4.75
N ARG A 31 -9.22 -6.18 -4.34
CA ARG A 31 -10.06 -7.38 -4.47
C ARG A 31 -10.75 -7.81 -3.18
N MET A 32 -10.32 -7.35 -2.01
CA MET A 32 -10.78 -7.82 -0.69
C MET A 32 -12.30 -7.70 -0.45
N LEU A 33 -12.98 -6.76 -1.12
CA LEU A 33 -14.43 -6.61 -0.98
C LEU A 33 -15.21 -7.75 -1.64
N ARG A 34 -14.62 -8.42 -2.64
CA ARG A 34 -15.27 -9.43 -3.49
C ARG A 34 -14.64 -10.81 -3.34
N ASN A 35 -13.43 -10.87 -2.80
CA ASN A 35 -12.67 -12.10 -2.59
C ASN A 35 -12.29 -12.23 -1.11
N GLU A 36 -12.84 -13.25 -0.46
CA GLU A 36 -12.57 -13.55 0.95
C GLU A 36 -11.10 -13.92 1.19
N ALA A 37 -10.45 -14.62 0.26
CA ALA A 37 -9.04 -14.99 0.40
C ALA A 37 -8.15 -13.75 0.39
N ASP A 38 -8.40 -12.79 -0.51
CA ASP A 38 -7.67 -11.52 -0.54
C ASP A 38 -7.92 -10.73 0.77
N ARG A 39 -9.16 -10.74 1.31
CA ARG A 39 -9.47 -10.09 2.59
C ARG A 39 -8.70 -10.71 3.76
N LYS A 40 -8.65 -12.04 3.85
CA LYS A 40 -7.88 -12.75 4.88
C LYS A 40 -6.39 -12.46 4.78
N ILE A 41 -5.86 -12.27 3.58
CA ILE A 41 -4.46 -11.87 3.39
C ILE A 41 -4.22 -10.47 3.97
N VAL A 42 -5.11 -9.50 3.68
CA VAL A 42 -5.01 -8.15 4.26
C VAL A 42 -5.07 -8.18 5.79
N GLU A 43 -6.01 -8.94 6.36
CA GLU A 43 -6.15 -9.14 7.81
C GLU A 43 -4.87 -9.75 8.41
N HIS A 44 -4.35 -10.83 7.82
CA HIS A 44 -3.15 -11.52 8.31
C HIS A 44 -1.88 -10.65 8.23
N ILE A 45 -1.71 -9.87 7.15
CA ILE A 45 -0.56 -8.94 7.04
C ILE A 45 -0.66 -7.84 8.10
N HIS A 46 -1.87 -7.39 8.43
CA HIS A 46 -2.07 -6.43 9.51
C HIS A 46 -1.70 -7.02 10.87
N GLU A 47 -2.19 -8.22 11.19
CA GLU A 47 -1.86 -8.94 12.43
C GLU A 47 -0.36 -9.16 12.58
N LEU A 48 0.32 -9.55 11.49
CA LEU A 48 1.77 -9.66 11.44
C LEU A 48 2.46 -8.31 11.73
N GLY A 49 2.00 -7.23 11.11
CA GLY A 49 2.52 -5.89 11.39
C GLY A 49 2.42 -5.57 12.88
N GLN A 50 1.26 -5.82 13.50
CA GLN A 50 1.05 -5.62 14.93
C GLN A 50 1.98 -6.46 15.81
N SER A 51 2.20 -7.74 15.48
CA SER A 51 3.05 -8.61 16.30
C SER A 51 4.51 -8.18 16.35
N PHE A 52 4.97 -7.41 15.36
CA PHE A 52 6.30 -6.82 15.30
C PHE A 52 6.31 -5.32 15.66
N GLY A 53 5.18 -4.74 16.10
CA GLY A 53 5.09 -3.32 16.46
C GLY A 53 5.13 -2.35 15.28
N MET A 54 4.79 -2.81 14.07
CA MET A 54 4.79 -2.01 12.84
C MET A 54 3.45 -1.30 12.60
N THR A 55 3.53 -0.15 11.94
CA THR A 55 2.35 0.54 11.38
C THR A 55 2.07 0.03 9.97
N THR A 56 0.85 -0.47 9.76
CA THR A 56 0.43 -0.98 8.43
C THR A 56 -0.23 0.09 7.58
N ILE A 57 0.10 0.10 6.27
CA ILE A 57 -0.43 1.02 5.27
C ILE A 57 -1.06 0.18 4.15
N ALA A 58 -2.33 0.40 3.81
CA ALA A 58 -2.96 -0.24 2.66
C ALA A 58 -2.79 0.60 1.39
N GLU A 59 -2.35 -0.01 0.30
CA GLU A 59 -2.19 0.64 -1.00
C GLU A 59 -3.42 0.53 -1.88
N SER A 60 -3.50 1.37 -2.91
CA SER A 60 -4.60 1.40 -3.89
C SER A 60 -5.99 1.52 -3.25
N VAL A 61 -6.14 2.39 -2.24
CA VAL A 61 -7.45 2.73 -1.68
C VAL A 61 -8.17 3.71 -2.61
N GLU A 62 -9.07 3.18 -3.44
CA GLU A 62 -9.73 3.97 -4.50
C GLU A 62 -11.14 4.43 -4.15
N ASP A 63 -11.80 3.78 -3.18
CA ASP A 63 -13.20 4.04 -2.85
C ASP A 63 -13.52 3.96 -1.35
N GLU A 64 -14.65 4.56 -0.99
CA GLU A 64 -15.13 4.69 0.38
C GLU A 64 -15.52 3.34 1.02
N ASN A 65 -15.94 2.34 0.24
CA ASN A 65 -16.24 1.00 0.76
C ASN A 65 -14.95 0.28 1.15
N SER A 66 -13.93 0.39 0.32
CA SER A 66 -12.58 -0.12 0.60
C SER A 66 -12.02 0.54 1.85
N ARG A 67 -12.11 1.88 1.98
CA ARG A 67 -11.72 2.62 3.18
C ARG A 67 -12.44 2.12 4.44
N LYS A 68 -13.77 1.98 4.39
CA LYS A 68 -14.57 1.48 5.52
C LYS A 68 -14.19 0.07 5.92
N MET A 69 -13.90 -0.81 4.96
CA MET A 69 -13.45 -2.18 5.27
C MET A 69 -12.08 -2.16 5.97
N LEU A 70 -11.13 -1.38 5.46
CA LEU A 70 -9.80 -1.25 6.07
C LEU A 70 -9.87 -0.71 7.50
N GLN A 71 -10.77 0.26 7.76
CA GLN A 71 -11.03 0.76 9.11
C GLN A 71 -11.60 -0.32 10.03
N LYS A 72 -12.47 -1.20 9.53
CA LYS A 72 -13.00 -2.34 10.31
C LYS A 72 -11.93 -3.37 10.64
N ILE A 73 -11.00 -3.60 9.71
CA ILE A 73 -9.85 -4.50 9.91
C ILE A 73 -8.86 -3.92 10.94
N GLY A 74 -8.80 -2.59 11.09
CA GLY A 74 -7.88 -1.92 12.00
C GLY A 74 -6.63 -1.35 11.31
N ILE A 75 -6.61 -1.29 9.98
CA ILE A 75 -5.50 -0.73 9.22
C ILE A 75 -5.26 0.74 9.61
N HIS A 76 -4.01 1.08 9.91
CA HIS A 76 -3.63 2.40 10.43
C HIS A 76 -3.69 3.50 9.37
N CYS A 77 -3.20 3.22 8.16
CA CYS A 77 -3.08 4.21 7.10
C CYS A 77 -3.57 3.65 5.75
N GLY A 78 -4.06 4.55 4.89
CA GLY A 78 -4.42 4.22 3.51
C GLY A 78 -3.74 5.16 2.53
N GLN A 79 -3.31 4.62 1.39
CA GLN A 79 -2.75 5.34 0.25
C GLN A 79 -3.54 4.97 -1.01
N GLY A 80 -3.98 5.96 -1.78
CA GLY A 80 -4.70 5.73 -3.03
C GLY A 80 -5.45 6.95 -3.51
N ILE A 81 -6.07 6.85 -4.69
CA ILE A 81 -6.73 7.98 -5.37
C ILE A 81 -7.85 8.62 -4.54
N LEU A 82 -8.44 7.87 -3.58
CA LEU A 82 -9.44 8.40 -2.65
C LEU A 82 -8.89 9.56 -1.81
N PHE A 83 -7.60 9.53 -1.47
CA PHE A 83 -6.92 10.54 -0.65
C PHE A 83 -6.14 11.55 -1.50
N GLY A 84 -5.80 11.19 -2.74
CA GLY A 84 -5.08 12.03 -3.68
C GLY A 84 -4.27 11.19 -4.68
N GLY A 85 -4.39 11.52 -5.96
CA GLY A 85 -3.58 10.90 -7.01
C GLY A 85 -2.12 11.36 -6.95
N ALA A 86 -1.22 10.54 -7.49
CA ALA A 86 0.17 10.95 -7.70
C ALA A 86 0.20 12.20 -8.59
N GLN A 87 0.94 13.22 -8.14
CA GLN A 87 1.13 14.45 -8.89
C GLN A 87 2.61 14.60 -9.20
N LEU A 88 2.90 15.13 -10.39
CA LEU A 88 4.26 15.54 -10.72
C LEU A 88 4.67 16.63 -9.72
N ILE A 89 5.88 16.48 -9.18
CA ILE A 89 6.49 17.53 -8.38
C ILE A 89 6.70 18.71 -9.34
N PRO A 90 6.12 19.90 -9.07
CA PRO A 90 6.32 21.05 -9.93
C PRO A 90 7.81 21.39 -10.00
N THR A 91 8.41 21.18 -11.16
CA THR A 91 9.78 21.66 -11.43
C THR A 91 9.68 23.10 -11.92
N ASN A 92 10.55 23.98 -11.41
CA ASN A 92 10.76 25.29 -12.04
C ASN A 92 11.13 25.01 -13.51
N ALA A 93 10.31 25.49 -14.43
CA ALA A 93 10.33 25.10 -15.83
C ALA A 93 11.64 25.46 -16.53
N SER A 94 12.64 24.58 -16.46
CA SER A 94 13.80 24.61 -17.38
C SER A 94 14.45 23.25 -17.63
N ASN A 95 13.97 22.15 -17.01
CA ASN A 95 14.49 20.80 -17.27
C ASN A 95 13.39 19.74 -17.08
N ASP A 96 12.36 19.79 -17.94
CA ASP A 96 11.31 18.78 -17.95
C ASP A 96 11.77 17.56 -18.77
N PRO A 97 12.03 16.39 -18.13
CA PRO A 97 12.47 15.18 -18.82
C PRO A 97 11.39 14.59 -19.73
N VAL A 98 10.11 14.96 -19.55
CA VAL A 98 8.98 14.41 -20.34
C VAL A 98 8.94 15.00 -21.75
N LYS A 99 9.45 16.23 -21.96
CA LYS A 99 9.59 16.83 -23.30
C LYS A 99 10.68 16.20 -24.17
N ALA A 100 11.60 15.42 -23.60
CA ALA A 100 12.68 14.79 -24.35
C ALA A 100 12.26 13.51 -25.10
N LEU A 101 11.13 12.90 -24.72
CA LEU A 101 10.66 11.61 -25.26
C LEU A 101 9.59 11.74 -26.35
N SER A 102 9.29 12.96 -26.81
CA SER A 102 8.28 13.25 -27.84
C SER A 102 8.88 13.70 -29.18
N ARG A 103 10.07 13.19 -29.55
CA ARG A 103 10.64 13.32 -30.90
C ARG A 103 10.71 11.98 -31.62
#